data_AF-A0A367KN23-F1
#
_entry.id   AF-A0A367KN23-F1
#
_cell.length_a   1.000
_cell.length_b   1.000
_cell.length_c   1.000
_cell.angle_alpha   90.00
_cell.angle_beta   90.00
_cell.angle_gamma   90.00
#
_symmetry.space_group_name_H-M   'P 1'
#
loop_
_entity.id
_entity.type
_entity.pdbx_description
1 polymer ?
#
loop_
_entity_poly.entity_id
_entity_poly.type
_entity_poly.pdbx_seq_one_letter_code
_entity_poly.pdbx_strand_id
1 'polypeptide(L)' 'MVNILYKRSLVDKVFVLLRSSTKRQFLKRDFEDEDAILTKLNAIHGNTIDFLEFLESNTKIYVIAIDYAGLTKIEKLI' A
#
# COMPACT_ATOMS: atom_id res chain seq x y z
N MET A 1 -8.80 9.37 3.85
CA MET A 1 -8.36 9.25 2.43
C MET A 1 -8.44 7.81 1.93
N VAL A 2 -8.00 6.82 2.72
CA VAL A 2 -8.09 5.37 2.43
C VAL A 2 -9.50 4.91 2.02
N ASN A 3 -10.56 5.37 2.68
CA ASN A 3 -11.95 5.03 2.33
C ASN A 3 -12.36 5.35 0.89
N ILE A 4 -11.69 6.32 0.24
CA ILE A 4 -11.96 6.67 -1.16
C ILE A 4 -11.47 5.55 -2.10
N LEU A 5 -10.43 4.82 -1.72
CA LEU A 5 -9.87 3.73 -2.51
C LEU A 5 -10.87 2.59 -2.69
N TYR A 6 -11.57 2.21 -1.62
CA TYR A 6 -12.64 1.20 -1.69
C TYR A 6 -13.75 1.60 -2.68
N LYS A 7 -14.13 2.89 -2.71
CA LYS A 7 -15.21 3.37 -3.59
C LYS A 7 -14.77 3.58 -5.04
N ARG A 8 -13.56 4.08 -5.28
CA ARG A 8 -13.07 4.47 -6.62
C ARG A 8 -12.30 3.37 -7.31
N SER A 9 -11.51 2.61 -6.57
CA SER A 9 -10.65 1.56 -7.10
C SER A 9 -11.26 0.17 -6.95
N LEU A 10 -12.43 0.05 -6.28
CA LEU A 10 -13.16 -1.20 -6.06
C LEU A 10 -12.26 -2.31 -5.49
N VAL A 11 -11.42 -1.93 -4.53
CA VAL A 11 -10.47 -2.85 -3.87
C VAL A 11 -11.08 -3.43 -2.59
N ASP A 12 -10.82 -4.70 -2.31
CA ASP A 12 -11.24 -5.38 -1.08
C ASP A 12 -10.25 -5.18 0.08
N LYS A 13 -8.98 -5.01 -0.26
CA LYS A 13 -7.86 -4.88 0.69
C LYS A 13 -7.02 -3.66 0.31
N VAL A 14 -6.52 -2.95 1.33
CA VAL A 14 -5.63 -1.79 1.16
C VAL A 14 -4.43 -1.98 2.06
N PHE A 15 -3.26 -2.09 1.45
CA PHE A 15 -1.97 -2.15 2.13
C PHE A 15 -1.19 -0.89 1.84
N VAL A 16 -0.45 -0.39 2.81
CA VAL A 16 0.27 0.90 2.70
C VAL A 16 1.76 0.68 2.83
N LEU A 17 2.49 1.15 1.82
CA LEU A 17 3.94 1.30 1.88
C LEU A 17 4.25 2.77 2.17
N LEU A 18 4.81 3.04 3.35
CA LEU A 18 5.16 4.41 3.76
C LEU A 18 6.46 4.91 3.12
N ARG A 19 7.37 3.99 2.78
CA ARG A 19 8.68 4.32 2.22
C ARG A 19 8.80 3.74 0.81
N SER A 20 8.83 4.61 -0.19
CA SER A 20 9.24 4.23 -1.54
C SER A 20 10.72 4.52 -1.69
N SER A 21 11.55 3.49 -1.90
CA SER A 21 12.99 3.65 -2.17
C SER A 21 13.23 4.16 -3.60
N THR A 22 12.71 5.34 -3.92
CA THR A 22 13.25 6.11 -5.03
C THR A 22 14.54 6.76 -4.54
N LYS A 23 15.56 6.89 -5.40
CA LYS A 23 16.89 7.46 -5.08
C LYS A 23 16.86 8.96 -4.67
N ARG A 24 15.95 9.35 -3.78
CA ARG A 24 15.75 10.69 -3.26
C ARG A 24 16.36 10.76 -1.87
N GLN A 25 16.81 11.96 -1.49
CA GLN A 25 17.25 12.22 -0.12
C GLN A 25 16.09 11.99 0.85
N PHE A 26 16.37 11.28 1.94
CA PHE A 26 15.39 11.05 3.00
C PHE A 26 14.94 12.39 3.60
N LEU A 27 13.64 12.63 3.57
CA LEU A 27 13.00 13.78 4.21
C LEU A 27 12.68 13.44 5.67
N LYS A 28 12.44 14.46 6.51
CA LYS A 28 12.13 14.28 7.94
C LYS A 28 10.99 13.27 8.20
N ARG A 29 10.00 13.21 7.31
CA ARG A 29 8.88 12.24 7.33
C ARG A 29 9.29 10.79 7.10
N ASP A 30 10.45 10.55 6.48
CA ASP A 30 10.96 9.20 6.23
C ASP A 30 11.63 8.64 7.51
N PHE A 31 11.98 9.52 8.46
CA PHE A 31 12.50 9.16 9.78
C PHE A 31 11.40 9.08 10.86
N GLU A 32 10.15 9.40 10.51
CA GLU A 32 9.03 9.17 11.42
C GLU A 32 8.78 7.66 11.56
N ASP A 33 8.35 7.26 12.75
CA ASP A 33 8.04 5.87 13.06
C ASP A 33 6.87 5.40 12.18
N GLU A 34 7.10 4.32 11.40
CA GLU A 34 6.11 3.78 10.47
C GLU A 34 4.81 3.41 11.21
N ASP A 35 4.94 2.89 12.43
CA ASP A 35 3.80 2.49 13.26
C ASP A 35 2.97 3.71 13.71
N ALA A 36 3.63 4.85 13.96
CA ALA A 36 2.96 6.09 14.33
C ALA A 36 2.17 6.72 13.17
N ILE A 37 2.52 6.39 11.92
CA ILE A 37 1.76 6.84 10.74
C ILE A 37 0.66 5.83 10.40
N LEU A 38 0.95 4.53 10.44
CA LEU A 38 -0.04 3.47 10.18
C LEU A 38 -1.22 3.55 11.15
N THR A 39 -0.97 3.82 12.44
CA THR A 39 -2.02 4.00 13.46
C THR A 39 -2.96 5.18 13.18
N LYS A 40 -2.53 6.17 12.38
CA LYS A 40 -3.37 7.30 11.96
C LYS A 40 -4.23 6.97 10.73
N LEU A 41 -3.95 5.86 10.05
CA LEU A 41 -4.67 5.42 8.86
C LEU A 41 -5.75 4.40 9.24
N ASN A 42 -7.01 4.85 9.21
CA ASN A 42 -8.15 3.95 9.37
C ASN A 42 -8.42 3.14 8.09
N ALA A 43 -8.95 1.93 8.26
CA ALA A 43 -9.37 1.02 7.18
C ALA A 43 -8.23 0.54 6.25
N ILE A 44 -7.01 0.41 6.79
CA ILE A 44 -5.92 -0.32 6.15
C ILE A 44 -5.87 -1.76 6.66
N HIS A 45 -5.26 -2.64 5.87
CA HIS A 45 -5.10 -4.06 6.16
C HIS A 45 -3.68 -4.45 6.55
N GLY A 46 -2.75 -3.49 6.50
CA GLY A 46 -1.38 -3.71 6.91
C GLY A 46 -0.38 -2.93 6.09
N ASN A 47 0.89 -3.24 6.35
CA ASN A 47 2.04 -2.73 5.64
C ASN A 47 2.43 -3.70 4.50
N THR A 48 3.67 -3.58 4.03
CA THR A 48 4.17 -4.41 2.92
C THR A 48 4.41 -5.87 3.31
N ILE A 49 4.75 -6.16 4.56
CA ILE A 49 4.93 -7.53 5.05
C ILE A 49 3.58 -8.24 5.04
N ASP A 50 2.54 -7.60 5.59
CA ASP A 50 1.17 -8.14 5.59
C ASP A 50 0.65 -8.39 4.16
N PHE A 51 1.05 -7.54 3.20
CA PHE A 51 0.72 -7.72 1.79
C PHE A 51 1.43 -8.94 1.17
N LEU A 52 2.70 -9.18 1.51
CA LEU A 52 3.44 -10.34 1.02
C LEU A 52 2.86 -11.64 1.57
N GLU A 53 2.51 -11.68 2.85
CA GLU A 53 1.82 -12.82 3.47
C GLU A 53 0.45 -13.07 2.82
N PHE A 54 -0.29 -12.00 2.51
CA PHE A 54 -1.55 -12.09 1.78
C PHE A 54 -1.37 -12.65 0.37
N LEU A 55 -0.32 -12.23 -0.35
CA LEU A 55 0.03 -12.73 -1.68
C LEU A 55 0.35 -14.22 -1.68
N GLU A 56 1.08 -14.71 -0.67
CA GLU A 56 1.44 -16.13 -0.57
C GLU A 56 0.21 -17.01 -0.35
N SER A 57 -0.78 -16.49 0.37
CA SER A 57 -2.02 -17.22 0.70
C SER A 57 -3.09 -17.14 -0.39
N ASN A 58 -2.95 -16.27 -1.39
CA ASN A 58 -3.99 -15.99 -2.38
C ASN A 58 -3.44 -16.01 -3.82
N THR A 59 -3.92 -16.96 -4.62
CA THR A 59 -3.40 -17.20 -5.99
C THR A 59 -4.05 -16.36 -7.08
N LYS A 60 -5.23 -15.77 -6.83
CA LYS A 60 -5.96 -14.94 -7.80
C LYS A 60 -6.25 -13.57 -7.23
N ILE A 61 -5.33 -12.64 -7.42
CA ILE A 61 -5.50 -11.26 -6.96
C ILE A 61 -5.15 -10.25 -8.04
N TYR A 62 -5.86 -9.13 -8.04
CA TYR A 62 -5.53 -7.95 -8.85
C TYR A 62 -4.89 -6.90 -7.95
N VAL A 63 -3.67 -6.47 -8.31
CA VAL A 63 -2.93 -5.48 -7.53
C VAL A 63 -3.00 -4.12 -8.23
N ILE A 64 -3.54 -3.14 -7.51
CA ILE A 64 -3.54 -1.75 -7.93
C ILE A 64 -2.53 -1.01 -7.04
N ALA A 65 -1.38 -0.67 -7.60
CA ALA A 65 -0.40 0.16 -6.90
C ALA A 65 -0.75 1.63 -7.15
N ILE A 66 -0.89 2.40 -6.08
CA ILE A 66 -1.16 3.84 -6.13
C ILE A 66 0.02 4.53 -5.48
N ASP A 67 0.82 5.23 -6.27
CA ASP A 67 1.95 6.00 -5.77
C ASP A 67 1.74 7.50 -6.05
N TYR A 68 2.71 8.31 -5.62
CA TYR A 68 2.67 9.76 -5.84
C TYR A 68 2.68 10.15 -7.33
N ALA A 69 3.14 9.26 -8.22
CA ALA A 69 3.15 9.47 -9.67
C ALA A 69 1.86 9.00 -10.36
N GLY A 70 0.99 8.25 -9.67
CA GLY A 70 -0.35 7.88 -10.15
C GLY A 70 -0.72 6.42 -9.93
N LEU A 71 -1.67 5.93 -10.73
CA LEU A 71 -2.11 4.53 -10.72
C LEU A 71 -1.18 3.68 -11.58
N THR A 72 -0.51 2.71 -10.97
CA THR A 72 0.22 1.64 -11.67
C THR A 72 -0.57 0.35 -11.51
N LYS A 73 -1.18 -0.13 -12.60
CA LYS A 73 -1.86 -1.44 -12.63
C LYS A 73 -0.82 -2.54 -12.80
N ILE A 74 -0.73 -3.47 -11.85
CA ILE A 74 0.13 -4.65 -11.95
C ILE A 74 -0.78 -5.87 -11.90
N GLU A 75 -1.04 -6.49 -13.05
CA GLU A 75 -1.70 -7.79 -13.10
C GLU A 75 -0.67 -8.89 -12.85
N LYS A 76 -0.86 -9.66 -11.77
CA LYS A 76 -0.14 -10.90 -11.55
C LYS A 76 -1.10 -12.05 -11.80
N LEU A 77 -1.10 -12.58 -13.02
CA LEU A 77 -1.64 -13.90 -13.31
C LEU A 77 -0.52 -14.90 -12.99
N ILE A 78 -0.68 -15.69 -11.93
CA ILE A 78 0.11 -16.92 -11.74
C ILE A 78 -0.83 -18.09 -12.03
#